data_AF-A0A7W9U3G0-F1
#
_entry.id   AF-A0A7W9U3G0-F1
#
_cell.length_a   1.000
_cell.length_b   1.000
_cell.length_c   1.000
_cell.angle_alpha   90.00
_cell.angle_beta   90.00
_cell.angle_gamma   90.00
#
_symmetry.space_group_name_H-M   'P 1'
#
loop_
_entity.id
_entity.type
_entity.pdbx_description
1 polymer ?
#
loop_
_entity_poly.entity_id
_entity_poly.type
_entity_poly.pdbx_seq_one_letter_code
_entity_poly.pdbx_strand_id
1 'polypeptide(L)'
;MSEDTFAFRLKVLLEHKKLSLQQVADAVGISRPAVHKWTRGGEIDYSNLRRLAAFLDVNWVWLRYGDEAVRDLGIAGTTELPMTDLRRRYTAEIMSNEARMKQAQESAGIVTWEWNLVTDELIYSSNCEKLYGRELRSNDEFWEILHPEDAIWLTPDALKDVVASKAPRVWDFRIILPDGQIRWIESRVATLLDDAGRPVRVVGTTIDISARKEAESAQSGRLQLLNDAARIAGVGAWRWLRAQDELIVTDEWCRLFGIDPRHSPRHYVELSQHIHPDDRAAREAAVNDALLRRADYRVLYRASLPDDTWRLVVEQGQARVAPHGEDVWLTALCRAAQPADMQSIAQPIAEDGAPGNK
;
A
#
# COMPACT_ATOMS: atom_id res chain seq x y z
N MET A 1 19.56 -24.66 25.32
CA MET A 1 20.10 -25.24 26.57
C MET A 1 19.39 -24.53 27.71
N SER A 2 18.76 -25.26 28.64
CA SER A 2 17.95 -24.67 29.72
C SER A 2 18.71 -23.55 30.45
N GLU A 3 18.15 -22.33 30.42
CA GLU A 3 18.76 -21.10 30.94
C GLU A 3 18.73 -21.01 32.47
N ASP A 4 18.23 -22.04 33.17
CA ASP A 4 18.05 -22.01 34.63
C ASP A 4 18.68 -23.22 35.33
N THR A 5 19.96 -23.49 35.03
CA THR A 5 20.74 -24.53 35.71
C THR A 5 21.61 -23.94 36.83
N PHE A 6 21.92 -24.73 37.86
CA PHE A 6 22.84 -24.34 38.95
C PHE A 6 24.17 -23.80 38.42
N ALA A 7 24.76 -24.45 37.41
CA ALA A 7 26.03 -24.04 36.81
C ALA A 7 25.95 -22.68 36.12
N PHE A 8 24.81 -22.39 35.48
CA PHE A 8 24.54 -21.09 34.87
C PHE A 8 24.41 -20.00 35.94
N ARG A 9 23.56 -20.20 36.95
CA ARG A 9 23.37 -19.25 38.06
C ARG A 9 24.69 -18.95 38.79
N LEU A 10 25.50 -19.97 39.06
CA LEU A 10 26.80 -19.80 39.66
C LEU A 10 27.73 -18.93 38.80
N LYS A 11 27.84 -19.20 37.50
CA LYS A 11 28.68 -18.38 36.59
C LYS A 11 28.29 -16.91 36.59
N VAL A 12 26.99 -16.63 36.50
CA VAL A 12 26.46 -15.26 36.48
C VAL A 12 26.80 -14.51 37.77
N LEU A 13 26.65 -15.16 38.93
CA LEU A 13 26.98 -14.57 40.23
C LEU A 13 28.48 -14.26 40.37
N LEU A 14 29.35 -15.16 39.90
CA LEU A 14 30.80 -14.95 39.96
C LEU A 14 31.24 -13.78 39.08
N GLU A 15 30.68 -13.68 37.87
CA GLU A 15 30.96 -12.58 36.94
C GLU A 15 30.49 -11.24 37.53
N HIS A 16 29.27 -11.17 38.06
CA HIS A 16 28.73 -9.95 38.64
C HIS A 16 29.45 -9.49 39.90
N LYS A 17 29.73 -10.41 40.83
CA LYS A 17 30.47 -10.09 42.06
C LYS A 17 31.99 -9.95 41.80
N LYS A 18 32.43 -10.07 40.55
CA LYS A 18 33.84 -10.02 40.11
C LYS A 18 34.73 -10.96 40.93
N LEU A 19 34.22 -12.16 41.21
CA LEU A 19 34.88 -13.18 42.01
C LEU A 19 35.63 -14.16 41.11
N SER A 20 36.91 -14.38 41.41
CA SER A 20 37.70 -15.44 40.78
C SER A 20 37.36 -16.82 41.35
N LEU A 21 37.57 -17.87 40.55
CA LEU A 21 37.41 -19.26 41.01
C LEU A 21 38.30 -19.58 42.21
N GLN A 22 39.44 -18.90 42.36
CA GLN A 22 40.35 -19.08 43.50
C GLN A 22 39.75 -18.48 44.77
N GLN A 23 39.20 -17.27 44.71
CA GLN A 23 38.53 -16.63 45.87
C GLN A 23 37.34 -17.46 46.38
N VAL A 24 36.59 -18.08 45.46
CA VAL A 24 35.50 -19.00 45.84
C VAL A 24 36.03 -20.28 46.47
N ALA A 25 37.12 -20.83 45.92
CA ALA A 25 37.75 -22.03 46.45
C ALA A 25 38.27 -21.80 47.87
N ASP A 26 38.92 -20.66 48.12
CA ASP A 26 39.45 -20.27 49.42
C ASP A 26 38.31 -20.02 50.43
N ALA A 27 37.23 -19.35 50.03
CA ALA A 27 36.10 -19.05 50.90
C ALA A 27 35.27 -20.29 51.28
N VAL A 28 35.13 -21.24 50.36
CA VAL A 28 34.40 -22.49 50.62
C VAL A 28 35.30 -23.55 51.25
N GLY A 29 36.63 -23.41 51.17
CA GLY A 29 37.61 -24.37 51.71
C GLY A 29 37.75 -25.62 50.86
N ILE A 30 37.79 -25.47 49.52
CA ILE A 30 37.92 -26.56 48.55
C ILE A 30 38.95 -26.22 47.47
N SER A 31 39.20 -27.15 46.53
CA SER A 31 40.14 -26.92 45.44
C SER A 31 39.51 -26.12 44.28
N ARG A 32 40.30 -25.22 43.66
CA ARG A 32 39.89 -24.47 42.46
C ARG A 32 39.35 -25.36 41.32
N PRO A 33 39.92 -26.56 41.03
CA PRO A 33 39.35 -27.48 40.04
C PRO A 33 37.93 -27.95 40.37
N ALA A 34 37.60 -28.14 41.65
CA ALA A 34 36.25 -28.51 42.07
C ALA A 34 35.24 -27.39 41.80
N VAL A 35 35.58 -26.13 42.10
CA VAL A 35 34.75 -24.96 41.74
C VAL A 35 34.57 -24.87 40.23
N HIS A 36 35.64 -25.07 39.45
CA HIS A 36 35.57 -25.07 38.00
C HIS A 36 34.64 -26.17 37.46
N LYS A 37 34.63 -27.36 38.08
CA LYS A 37 33.71 -28.46 37.73
C LYS A 37 32.25 -28.04 37.94
N TRP A 38 31.92 -27.35 39.03
CA TRP A 38 30.57 -26.83 39.27
C TRP A 38 30.09 -25.85 38.19
N THR A 39 30.96 -24.94 37.74
CA THR A 39 30.61 -24.02 36.65
C THR A 39 30.37 -24.72 35.30
N ARG A 40 30.77 -25.99 35.16
CA ARG A 40 30.56 -26.81 33.95
C ARG A 40 29.46 -27.88 34.10
N GLY A 41 28.61 -27.77 35.13
CA GLY A 41 27.51 -28.72 35.35
C GLY A 41 27.87 -29.91 36.24
N GLY A 42 29.01 -29.87 36.93
CA GLY A 42 29.35 -30.87 37.93
C GLY A 42 28.47 -30.82 39.17
N GLU A 43 28.31 -31.96 39.84
CA GLU A 43 27.57 -32.06 41.10
C GLU A 43 28.30 -31.34 42.26
N ILE A 44 27.49 -30.77 43.15
CA ILE A 44 27.91 -30.14 44.40
C ILE A 44 27.16 -30.85 45.53
N ASP A 45 27.86 -31.22 46.59
CA ASP A 45 27.24 -31.77 47.79
C ASP A 45 26.57 -30.67 48.62
N TYR A 46 25.69 -31.09 49.53
CA TYR A 46 24.89 -30.19 50.35
C TYR A 46 25.71 -29.25 51.25
N SER A 47 26.81 -29.75 51.83
CA SER A 47 27.66 -28.96 52.74
C SER A 47 28.37 -27.84 51.99
N ASN A 48 28.92 -28.15 50.82
CA ASN A 48 29.56 -27.16 49.95
C ASN A 48 28.55 -26.17 49.36
N LEU A 49 27.36 -26.62 48.99
CA LEU A 49 26.28 -25.75 48.49
C LEU A 49 25.87 -24.70 49.53
N ARG A 50 25.73 -25.08 50.81
CA ARG A 50 25.38 -24.16 51.90
C ARG A 50 26.47 -23.12 52.15
N ARG A 51 27.75 -23.53 52.15
CA ARG A 51 28.90 -22.62 52.28
C ARG A 51 28.99 -21.64 51.11
N LEU A 52 28.82 -22.16 49.89
CA LEU A 52 28.83 -21.35 48.68
C LEU A 52 27.68 -20.32 48.66
N ALA A 53 26.46 -20.74 49.01
CA ALA A 53 25.31 -19.84 49.07
C ALA A 53 25.48 -18.75 50.12
N ALA A 54 26.02 -19.08 51.30
CA ALA A 54 26.33 -18.10 52.34
C ALA A 54 27.41 -17.11 51.89
N PHE A 55 28.47 -17.57 51.23
CA PHE A 55 29.53 -16.70 50.71
C PHE A 55 29.02 -15.76 49.60
N LEU A 56 28.15 -16.27 48.74
CA LEU A 56 27.55 -15.49 47.66
C LEU A 56 26.40 -14.60 48.13
N ASP A 57 25.99 -14.70 49.40
CA ASP A 57 24.87 -13.98 50.00
C ASP A 57 23.55 -14.20 49.22
N VAL A 58 23.23 -15.48 48.99
CA VAL A 58 22.03 -15.92 48.26
C VAL A 58 21.36 -17.11 48.94
N ASN A 59 20.07 -17.33 48.65
CA ASN A 59 19.37 -18.51 49.14
C ASN A 59 19.92 -19.79 48.46
N TRP A 60 20.24 -20.81 49.25
CA TRP A 60 20.81 -22.06 48.75
C TRP A 60 19.82 -22.89 47.91
N VAL A 61 18.52 -22.85 48.23
CA VAL A 61 17.45 -23.52 47.47
C VAL A 61 17.38 -22.90 46.09
N TRP A 62 17.34 -21.57 46.03
CA TRP A 62 17.39 -20.81 44.79
C TRP A 62 18.65 -21.14 43.97
N LEU A 63 19.83 -21.09 44.61
CA LEU A 63 21.08 -21.36 43.92
C LEU A 63 21.06 -22.73 43.23
N ARG A 64 20.54 -23.75 43.91
CA ARG A 64 20.47 -25.14 43.41
C ARG A 64 19.33 -25.40 42.44
N TYR A 65 18.14 -24.88 42.69
CA TYR A 65 16.90 -25.29 42.02
C TYR A 65 16.19 -24.19 41.23
N GLY A 66 16.61 -22.92 41.36
CA GLY A 66 16.03 -21.81 40.60
C GLY A 66 14.79 -21.19 41.23
N ASP A 67 14.15 -20.28 40.50
CA ASP A 67 13.04 -19.44 41.00
C ASP A 67 11.71 -20.19 41.13
N GLU A 68 11.50 -21.27 40.37
CA GLU A 68 10.29 -22.10 40.47
C GLU A 68 10.22 -22.83 41.82
N ALA A 69 11.31 -23.48 42.24
CA ALA A 69 11.36 -24.22 43.51
C ALA A 69 11.21 -23.31 44.74
N VAL A 70 11.67 -22.06 44.67
CA VAL A 70 11.52 -21.07 45.74
C VAL A 70 10.07 -20.62 45.87
N ARG A 71 9.36 -20.45 44.75
CA ARG A 71 7.93 -20.14 44.70
C ARG A 71 7.08 -21.27 45.27
N ASP A 72 7.35 -22.51 44.88
CA ASP A 72 6.61 -23.69 45.37
C ASP A 72 6.73 -23.90 46.88
N LEU A 73 7.87 -23.51 47.46
CA LEU A 73 8.12 -23.64 48.90
C LEU A 73 7.67 -22.43 49.72
N GLY A 74 7.10 -21.39 49.08
CA GLY A 74 6.66 -20.16 49.76
C GLY A 74 7.81 -19.37 50.42
N ILE A 75 9.04 -19.55 49.94
CA ILE A 75 10.22 -18.89 50.52
C ILE A 75 10.35 -17.50 49.89
N ALA A 76 10.25 -16.44 50.70
CA ALA A 76 10.51 -15.07 50.23
C ALA A 76 12.01 -14.88 49.98
N GLY A 77 12.41 -14.66 48.73
CA GLY A 77 13.80 -14.43 48.34
C GLY A 77 14.04 -14.58 46.85
N THR A 78 13.45 -13.71 46.03
CA THR A 78 13.81 -13.57 44.61
C THR A 78 15.18 -12.91 44.52
N THR A 79 16.19 -13.65 44.07
CA THR A 79 17.49 -13.06 43.73
C THR A 79 17.43 -12.69 42.24
N GLU A 80 17.22 -11.40 41.94
CA GLU A 80 17.31 -10.94 40.56
C GLU A 80 18.74 -11.12 40.05
N LEU A 81 18.92 -12.04 39.10
CA LEU A 81 20.20 -12.22 38.45
C LEU A 81 20.56 -10.93 37.69
N PRO A 82 21.78 -10.43 37.85
CA PRO A 82 22.28 -9.29 37.10
C PRO A 82 22.30 -9.62 35.61
N MET A 83 21.74 -8.71 34.80
CA MET A 83 21.63 -8.86 33.35
C MET A 83 23.02 -9.04 32.72
N THR A 84 23.30 -10.22 32.16
CA THR A 84 24.56 -10.53 31.46
C THR A 84 24.73 -9.68 30.20
N ASP A 85 25.97 -9.45 29.76
CA ASP A 85 26.26 -8.62 28.56
C ASP A 85 25.57 -9.15 27.29
N LEU A 86 25.40 -10.48 27.18
CA LEU A 86 24.70 -11.10 26.07
C LEU A 86 23.20 -10.80 26.08
N ARG A 87 22.53 -10.90 27.25
CA ARG A 87 21.13 -10.52 27.39
C ARG A 87 20.92 -9.02 27.13
N ARG A 88 21.82 -8.16 27.62
CA ARG A 88 21.79 -6.71 27.32
C ARG A 88 21.83 -6.43 25.82
N ARG A 89 22.70 -7.12 25.07
CA ARG A 89 22.80 -6.96 23.61
C ARG A 89 21.53 -7.39 22.90
N TYR A 90 20.99 -8.58 23.22
CA TYR A 90 19.75 -9.05 22.59
C TYR A 90 18.54 -8.17 22.95
N THR A 91 18.40 -7.76 24.20
CA THR A 91 17.32 -6.84 24.59
C THR A 91 17.46 -5.50 23.89
N ALA A 92 18.67 -4.94 23.81
CA ALA A 92 18.90 -3.70 23.07
C ALA A 92 18.60 -3.85 21.57
N GLU A 93 18.92 -4.99 20.96
CA GLU A 93 18.63 -5.28 19.56
C GLU A 93 17.12 -5.43 19.31
N ILE A 94 16.40 -6.15 20.18
CA ILE A 94 14.94 -6.28 20.13
C ILE A 94 14.30 -4.89 20.24
N MET A 95 14.67 -4.11 21.27
CA MET A 95 14.12 -2.77 21.46
C MET A 95 14.41 -1.84 20.28
N SER A 96 15.61 -1.94 19.69
CA SER A 96 16.00 -1.14 18.51
C SER A 96 15.19 -1.53 17.26
N ASN A 97 14.96 -2.83 17.05
CA ASN A 97 14.14 -3.32 15.95
C ASN A 97 12.67 -2.98 16.13
N GLU A 98 12.11 -3.15 17.32
CA GLU A 98 10.74 -2.74 17.66
C GLU A 98 10.54 -1.24 17.45
N ALA A 99 11.48 -0.40 17.90
CA ALA A 99 11.42 1.04 17.69
C ALA A 99 11.41 1.41 16.20
N ARG A 100 12.27 0.75 15.39
CA ARG A 100 12.28 0.95 13.93
C ARG A 100 10.98 0.52 13.27
N MET A 101 10.43 -0.64 13.66
CA MET A 101 9.16 -1.14 13.13
C MET A 101 8.01 -0.19 13.45
N LYS A 102 7.93 0.28 14.70
CA LYS A 102 6.93 1.26 15.13
C LYS A 102 7.04 2.57 14.35
N GLN A 103 8.25 3.08 14.17
CA GLN A 103 8.47 4.31 13.39
C GLN A 103 8.09 4.14 11.92
N ALA A 104 8.38 2.98 11.32
CA ALA A 104 7.99 2.68 9.94
C ALA A 104 6.47 2.61 9.78
N GLN A 105 5.77 1.95 10.71
CA GLN A 105 4.31 1.90 10.75
C GLN A 105 3.68 3.29 10.88
N GLU A 106 4.18 4.10 11.81
CA GLU A 106 3.68 5.47 12.00
C GLU A 106 3.92 6.36 10.77
N SER A 107 5.11 6.29 10.17
CA SER A 107 5.46 7.10 8.99
C SER A 107 4.67 6.67 7.75
N ALA A 108 4.38 5.39 7.60
CA ALA A 108 3.58 4.85 6.50
C ALA A 108 2.06 4.99 6.74
N GLY A 109 1.64 5.45 7.92
CA GLY A 109 0.22 5.49 8.29
C GLY A 109 -0.43 4.09 8.39
N ILE A 110 0.38 3.04 8.57
CA ILE A 110 -0.10 1.66 8.67
C ILE A 110 -0.47 1.39 10.12
N VAL A 111 -1.74 1.07 10.36
CA VAL A 111 -2.20 0.51 11.62
C VAL A 111 -2.14 -1.00 11.53
N THR A 112 -1.58 -1.66 12.53
CA THR A 112 -1.62 -3.12 12.64
C THR A 112 -2.56 -3.51 13.75
N TRP A 113 -3.28 -4.60 13.58
CA TRP A 113 -4.14 -5.14 14.61
C TRP A 113 -4.04 -6.65 14.67
N GLU A 114 -4.36 -7.18 15.82
CA GLU A 114 -4.30 -8.60 16.09
C GLU A 114 -5.43 -8.99 17.03
N TRP A 115 -6.17 -10.00 16.61
CA TRP A 115 -7.23 -10.61 17.38
C TRP A 115 -6.84 -12.04 17.77
N ASN A 116 -6.77 -12.29 19.08
CA ASN A 116 -6.55 -13.62 19.62
C ASN A 116 -7.87 -14.39 19.68
N LEU A 117 -7.99 -15.46 18.87
CA LEU A 117 -9.23 -16.24 18.75
C LEU A 117 -9.54 -17.09 20.00
N VAL A 118 -8.58 -17.23 20.93
CA VAL A 118 -8.74 -18.03 22.15
C VAL A 118 -9.13 -17.14 23.33
N THR A 119 -8.47 -16.00 23.50
CA THR A 119 -8.72 -15.07 24.61
C THR A 119 -9.72 -13.97 24.27
N ASP A 120 -10.07 -13.84 22.99
CA ASP A 120 -10.87 -12.73 22.43
C ASP A 120 -10.21 -11.35 22.60
N GLU A 121 -8.91 -11.31 22.87
CA GLU A 121 -8.16 -10.07 23.03
C GLU A 121 -7.85 -9.44 21.67
N LEU A 122 -8.18 -8.17 21.50
CA LEU A 122 -7.90 -7.38 20.30
C LEU A 122 -6.89 -6.27 20.65
N ILE A 123 -5.75 -6.29 19.95
CA ILE A 123 -4.65 -5.34 20.16
C ILE A 123 -4.43 -4.57 18.88
N TYR A 124 -4.37 -3.24 18.98
CA TYR A 124 -3.98 -2.36 17.88
C TYR A 124 -2.60 -1.74 18.11
N SER A 125 -1.93 -1.33 17.05
CA SER A 125 -0.75 -0.47 17.13
C SER A 125 -1.10 0.92 17.68
N SER A 126 -0.11 1.61 18.24
CA SER A 126 -0.30 2.89 18.94
C SER A 126 -0.84 4.03 18.09
N ASN A 127 -0.80 3.92 16.77
CA ASN A 127 -1.34 4.90 15.83
C ASN A 127 -2.82 4.66 15.44
N CYS A 128 -3.49 3.67 16.06
CA CYS A 128 -4.90 3.35 15.84
C CYS A 128 -5.82 4.58 15.95
N GLU A 129 -5.66 5.38 17.01
CA GLU A 129 -6.49 6.58 17.23
C GLU A 129 -6.37 7.59 16.09
N LYS A 130 -5.19 7.74 15.47
CA LYS A 130 -5.01 8.65 14.34
C LYS A 130 -5.81 8.20 13.10
N LEU A 131 -5.97 6.90 12.91
CA LEU A 131 -6.67 6.32 11.76
C LEU A 131 -8.18 6.23 11.99
N TYR A 132 -8.63 5.84 13.19
CA TYR A 132 -10.05 5.65 13.49
C TYR A 132 -10.71 6.84 14.20
N GLY A 133 -9.93 7.86 14.60
CA GLY A 133 -10.39 9.01 15.38
C GLY A 133 -10.69 8.70 16.85
N ARG A 134 -10.52 7.44 17.27
CA ARG A 134 -10.66 6.95 18.65
C ARG A 134 -9.84 5.68 18.83
N GLU A 135 -9.53 5.34 20.08
CA GLU A 135 -9.06 3.99 20.40
C GLU A 135 -10.20 2.98 20.17
N LEU A 136 -9.84 1.84 19.58
CA LEU A 136 -10.70 0.66 19.47
C LEU A 136 -10.14 -0.45 20.36
N ARG A 137 -11.00 -1.06 21.18
CA ARG A 137 -10.62 -2.07 22.17
C ARG A 137 -11.33 -3.41 21.98
N SER A 138 -12.36 -3.46 21.14
CA SER A 138 -13.11 -4.68 20.84
C SER A 138 -13.55 -4.69 19.37
N ASN A 139 -13.94 -5.87 18.89
CA ASN A 139 -14.54 -6.00 17.56
C ASN A 139 -15.89 -5.28 17.47
N ASP A 140 -16.67 -5.26 18.56
CA ASP A 140 -17.96 -4.56 18.60
C ASP A 140 -17.80 -3.06 18.33
N GLU A 141 -16.80 -2.42 18.94
CA GLU A 141 -16.48 -1.01 18.66
C GLU A 141 -16.07 -0.78 17.20
N PHE A 142 -15.42 -1.76 16.55
CA PHE A 142 -15.10 -1.68 15.13
C PHE A 142 -16.36 -1.79 14.25
N TRP A 143 -17.30 -2.67 14.59
CA TRP A 143 -18.54 -2.82 13.82
C TRP A 143 -19.42 -1.58 13.88
N GLU A 144 -19.41 -0.84 14.99
CA GLU A 144 -20.17 0.40 15.19
C GLU A 144 -19.74 1.55 14.26
N ILE A 145 -18.46 1.58 13.87
CA ILE A 145 -17.91 2.67 13.04
C ILE A 145 -17.99 2.38 11.54
N LEU A 146 -18.42 1.18 11.13
CA LEU A 146 -18.56 0.86 9.71
C LEU A 146 -19.67 1.70 9.07
N HIS A 147 -19.44 2.11 7.83
CA HIS A 147 -20.48 2.76 7.04
C HIS A 147 -21.67 1.79 6.83
N PRO A 148 -22.94 2.25 6.95
CA PRO A 148 -24.12 1.38 6.89
C PRO A 148 -24.20 0.50 5.64
N GLU A 149 -23.77 1.02 4.48
CA GLU A 149 -23.74 0.26 3.23
C GLU A 149 -22.70 -0.87 3.23
N ASP A 150 -21.61 -0.69 3.99
CA ASP A 150 -20.51 -1.66 4.04
C ASP A 150 -20.74 -2.72 5.12
N ALA A 151 -21.45 -2.35 6.20
CA ALA A 151 -21.90 -3.27 7.24
C ALA A 151 -22.83 -4.39 6.72
N ILE A 152 -23.42 -4.24 5.52
CA ILE A 152 -24.27 -5.27 4.90
C ILE A 152 -23.46 -6.51 4.51
N TRP A 153 -22.20 -6.33 4.10
CA TRP A 153 -21.36 -7.42 3.58
C TRP A 153 -20.11 -7.66 4.44
N LEU A 154 -19.60 -6.66 5.14
CA LEU A 154 -18.48 -6.79 6.07
C LEU A 154 -19.01 -7.06 7.48
N THR A 155 -19.40 -8.30 7.71
CA THR A 155 -20.02 -8.74 8.97
C THR A 155 -19.04 -9.56 9.82
N PRO A 156 -19.35 -9.83 11.10
CA PRO A 156 -18.60 -10.78 11.91
C PRO A 156 -18.44 -12.16 11.23
N ASP A 157 -19.42 -12.59 10.44
CA ASP A 157 -19.35 -13.85 9.70
C ASP A 157 -18.35 -13.80 8.54
N ALA A 158 -18.15 -12.64 7.89
CA ALA A 158 -17.11 -12.47 6.88
C ALA A 158 -15.70 -12.70 7.45
N LEU A 159 -15.49 -12.41 8.74
CA LEU A 159 -14.25 -12.69 9.45
C LEU A 159 -14.10 -14.20 9.75
N LYS A 160 -15.19 -14.89 10.07
CA LYS A 160 -15.18 -16.37 10.24
C LYS A 160 -14.76 -17.08 8.95
N ASP A 161 -15.16 -16.57 7.79
CA ASP A 161 -14.72 -17.12 6.50
C ASP A 161 -13.21 -17.00 6.29
N VAL A 162 -12.58 -15.92 6.75
CA VAL A 162 -11.11 -15.76 6.69
C VAL A 162 -10.42 -16.79 7.58
N VAL A 163 -10.97 -17.03 8.77
CA VAL A 163 -10.47 -18.06 9.69
C VAL A 163 -10.62 -19.45 9.09
N ALA A 164 -11.78 -19.76 8.50
CA ALA A 164 -12.09 -21.07 7.92
C ALA A 164 -11.27 -21.35 6.65
N SER A 165 -11.16 -20.38 5.75
CA SER A 165 -10.41 -20.51 4.50
C SER A 165 -8.89 -20.52 4.72
N LYS A 166 -8.40 -19.93 5.82
CA LYS A 166 -6.98 -19.73 6.13
C LYS A 166 -6.23 -18.94 5.05
N ALA A 167 -6.96 -18.30 4.14
CA ALA A 167 -6.42 -17.53 3.03
C ALA A 167 -6.44 -16.04 3.37
N PRO A 168 -5.38 -15.28 3.02
CA PRO A 168 -5.40 -13.84 3.17
C PRO A 168 -6.54 -13.21 2.38
N ARG A 169 -7.17 -12.16 2.94
CA ARG A 169 -8.17 -11.34 2.27
C ARG A 169 -7.81 -9.86 2.33
N VAL A 170 -8.31 -9.11 1.35
CA VAL A 170 -8.19 -7.65 1.29
C VAL A 170 -9.58 -7.07 1.10
N TRP A 171 -9.92 -6.05 1.88
CA TRP A 171 -11.18 -5.34 1.79
C TRP A 171 -10.94 -3.84 1.73
N ASP A 172 -11.63 -3.18 0.80
CA ASP A 172 -11.81 -1.73 0.78
C ASP A 172 -13.19 -1.42 1.36
N PHE A 173 -13.26 -0.66 2.45
CA PHE A 173 -14.54 -0.27 3.08
C PHE A 173 -14.44 1.12 3.69
N ARG A 174 -15.59 1.69 4.05
CA ARG A 174 -15.72 2.99 4.67
C ARG A 174 -15.96 2.86 6.16
N ILE A 175 -15.33 3.76 6.91
CA ILE A 175 -15.64 4.02 8.31
C ILE A 175 -16.19 5.43 8.47
N ILE A 176 -16.96 5.65 9.53
CA ILE A 176 -17.46 6.95 9.96
C ILE A 176 -16.68 7.34 11.22
N LEU A 177 -15.96 8.46 11.12
CA LEU A 177 -15.21 9.02 12.24
C LEU A 177 -16.16 9.69 13.26
N PRO A 178 -15.71 9.93 14.51
CA PRO A 178 -16.54 10.58 15.53
C PRO A 178 -17.08 11.97 15.15
N ASP A 179 -16.42 12.67 14.22
CA ASP A 179 -16.85 13.97 13.69
C ASP A 179 -17.81 13.85 12.49
N GLY A 180 -18.17 12.61 12.09
CA GLY A 180 -19.05 12.30 10.98
C GLY A 180 -18.35 12.21 9.62
N GLN A 181 -17.03 12.46 9.54
CA GLN A 181 -16.30 12.31 8.28
C GLN A 181 -16.21 10.83 7.87
N ILE A 182 -16.30 10.58 6.56
CA ILE A 182 -16.14 9.25 6.00
C ILE A 182 -14.69 9.07 5.57
N ARG A 183 -14.08 7.95 5.98
CA ARG A 183 -12.73 7.56 5.57
C ARG A 183 -12.78 6.22 4.85
N TRP A 184 -12.11 6.12 3.70
CA TRP A 184 -11.91 4.86 3.00
C TRP A 184 -10.69 4.15 3.55
N ILE A 185 -10.86 2.87 3.85
CA ILE A 185 -9.89 2.02 4.51
C ILE A 185 -9.63 0.79 3.64
N GLU A 186 -8.36 0.48 3.39
CA GLU A 186 -7.94 -0.84 2.91
C GLU A 186 -7.45 -1.65 4.11
N SER A 187 -8.05 -2.81 4.36
CA SER A 187 -7.61 -3.74 5.39
C SER A 187 -7.21 -5.07 4.76
N ARG A 188 -5.98 -5.51 5.06
CA ARG A 188 -5.46 -6.83 4.68
C ARG A 188 -5.42 -7.70 5.89
N VAL A 189 -5.98 -8.90 5.80
CA VAL A 189 -6.19 -9.79 6.94
C VAL A 189 -5.65 -11.17 6.63
N ALA A 190 -4.99 -11.80 7.61
CA ALA A 190 -4.47 -13.16 7.52
C ALA A 190 -4.67 -13.91 8.83
N THR A 191 -4.85 -15.23 8.73
CA THR A 191 -5.02 -16.13 9.87
C THR A 191 -3.69 -16.79 10.22
N LEU A 192 -3.26 -16.67 11.47
CA LEU A 192 -2.11 -17.39 12.01
C LEU A 192 -2.55 -18.71 12.64
N LEU A 193 -1.78 -19.76 12.36
CA LEU A 193 -2.04 -21.12 12.81
C LEU A 193 -1.01 -21.55 13.86
N ASP A 194 -1.40 -22.46 14.76
CA ASP A 194 -0.46 -23.16 15.63
C ASP A 194 0.24 -24.33 14.92
N ASP A 195 1.15 -25.01 15.62
CA ASP A 195 1.90 -26.18 15.12
C ASP A 195 1.00 -27.36 14.72
N ALA A 196 -0.25 -27.40 15.22
CA ALA A 196 -1.24 -28.41 14.86
C ALA A 196 -2.14 -27.96 13.68
N GLY A 197 -1.87 -26.79 13.10
CA GLY A 197 -2.62 -26.22 11.98
C GLY A 197 -3.96 -25.61 12.37
N ARG A 198 -4.20 -25.34 13.66
CA ARG A 198 -5.42 -24.73 14.18
C ARG A 198 -5.29 -23.20 14.17
N PRO A 199 -6.33 -22.45 13.74
CA PRO A 199 -6.33 -21.00 13.84
C PRO A 199 -6.21 -20.55 15.31
N VAL A 200 -5.26 -19.65 15.59
CA VAL A 200 -5.05 -19.09 16.93
C VAL A 200 -5.19 -17.58 16.97
N ARG A 201 -4.81 -16.88 15.89
CA ARG A 201 -4.85 -15.42 15.81
C ARG A 201 -5.27 -14.99 14.41
N VAL A 202 -5.89 -13.83 14.32
CA VAL A 202 -6.10 -13.09 13.07
C VAL A 202 -5.30 -11.82 13.16
N VAL A 203 -4.46 -11.56 12.17
CA VAL A 203 -3.64 -10.35 12.08
C VAL A 203 -4.07 -9.54 10.88
N GLY A 204 -4.01 -8.22 11.00
CA GLY A 204 -4.30 -7.34 9.88
C GLY A 204 -3.46 -6.08 9.84
N THR A 205 -3.38 -5.52 8.65
CA THR A 205 -2.80 -4.20 8.39
C THR A 205 -3.83 -3.33 7.70
N THR A 206 -3.94 -2.09 8.17
CA THR A 206 -4.97 -1.15 7.75
C THR A 206 -4.34 0.17 7.36
N ILE A 207 -4.73 0.71 6.20
CA ILE A 207 -4.27 2.00 5.68
C ILE A 207 -5.44 2.87 5.24
N ASP A 208 -5.29 4.18 5.39
CA ASP A 208 -6.22 5.17 4.82
C ASP A 208 -5.95 5.32 3.32
N ILE A 209 -6.97 5.05 2.51
CA ILE A 209 -6.95 5.18 1.05
C ILE A 209 -7.91 6.26 0.55
N SER A 210 -8.38 7.16 1.42
CA SER A 210 -9.34 8.23 1.09
C SER A 210 -8.80 9.16 0.02
N ALA A 211 -7.56 9.65 0.17
CA ALA A 211 -6.93 10.50 -0.83
C ALA A 211 -6.83 9.82 -2.21
N ARG A 212 -6.59 8.49 -2.24
CA ARG A 212 -6.58 7.70 -3.47
C ARG A 212 -7.98 7.63 -4.09
N LYS A 213 -8.99 7.27 -3.31
CA LYS A 213 -10.39 7.15 -3.78
C LYS A 213 -10.96 8.51 -4.22
N GLU A 214 -10.63 9.59 -3.53
CA GLU A 214 -11.01 10.96 -3.90
C GLU A 214 -10.36 11.38 -5.21
N ALA A 215 -9.07 11.09 -5.40
CA ALA A 215 -8.38 11.36 -6.66
C ALA A 215 -8.97 10.55 -7.83
N GLU A 216 -9.23 9.26 -7.62
CA GLU A 216 -9.89 8.39 -8.61
C GLU A 216 -11.30 8.91 -8.96
N SER A 217 -12.10 9.29 -7.96
CA SER A 217 -13.44 9.84 -8.16
C SER A 217 -13.42 11.20 -8.88
N ALA A 218 -12.53 12.12 -8.48
CA ALA A 218 -12.37 13.41 -9.12
C ALA A 218 -11.89 13.27 -10.57
N GLN A 219 -11.00 12.32 -10.85
CA GLN A 219 -10.57 12.02 -12.21
C GLN A 219 -11.73 11.47 -13.05
N SER A 220 -12.47 10.50 -12.52
CA SER A 220 -13.65 9.93 -13.19
C SER A 220 -14.71 11.01 -13.48
N GLY A 221 -15.03 11.84 -12.49
CA GLY A 221 -15.98 12.95 -12.64
C GLY A 221 -15.53 13.99 -13.66
N ARG A 222 -14.23 14.32 -13.71
CA ARG A 222 -13.67 15.21 -14.75
C ARG A 222 -13.78 14.60 -16.15
N LEU A 223 -13.45 13.32 -16.29
CA LEU A 223 -13.58 12.62 -17.58
C LEU A 223 -15.03 12.56 -18.05
N GLN A 224 -15.96 12.28 -17.13
CA GLN A 224 -17.39 12.28 -17.43
C GLN A 224 -17.86 13.67 -17.88
N LEU A 225 -17.50 14.73 -17.14
CA LEU A 225 -17.85 16.10 -17.51
C LEU A 225 -17.29 16.49 -18.89
N LEU A 226 -16.06 16.10 -19.21
CA LEU A 226 -15.45 16.35 -20.52
C LEU A 226 -16.19 15.60 -21.64
N ASN A 227 -16.54 14.33 -21.42
CA ASN A 227 -17.30 13.54 -22.38
C ASN A 227 -18.71 14.11 -22.59
N ASP A 228 -19.38 14.55 -21.53
CA ASP A 228 -20.70 15.18 -21.61
C ASP A 228 -20.62 16.52 -22.34
N ALA A 229 -19.61 17.35 -22.05
CA ALA A 229 -19.39 18.62 -22.75
C ALA A 229 -19.14 18.40 -24.25
N ALA A 230 -18.28 17.45 -24.62
CA ALA A 230 -18.01 17.10 -26.02
C ALA A 230 -19.28 16.62 -26.74
N ARG A 231 -20.07 15.77 -26.07
CA ARG A 231 -21.36 15.28 -26.57
C ARG A 231 -22.37 16.41 -26.76
N ILE A 232 -22.56 17.26 -25.76
CA ILE A 232 -23.51 18.39 -25.82
C ILE A 232 -23.10 19.37 -26.92
N ALA A 233 -21.80 19.60 -27.10
CA ALA A 233 -21.27 20.45 -28.15
C ALA A 233 -21.29 19.78 -29.55
N GLY A 234 -21.58 18.48 -29.65
CA GLY A 234 -21.52 17.73 -30.90
C GLY A 234 -20.11 17.68 -31.50
N VAL A 235 -19.09 17.66 -30.64
CA VAL A 235 -17.67 17.65 -31.02
C VAL A 235 -17.13 16.24 -30.85
N GLY A 236 -16.84 15.58 -31.97
CA GLY A 236 -16.05 14.36 -32.01
C GLY A 236 -14.57 14.68 -32.01
N ALA A 237 -13.75 13.80 -31.47
CA ALA A 237 -12.31 13.84 -31.60
C ALA A 237 -11.77 12.53 -32.19
N TRP A 238 -10.64 12.65 -32.88
CA TRP A 238 -9.78 11.52 -33.21
C TRP A 238 -8.31 11.87 -32.93
N ARG A 239 -7.53 10.84 -32.65
CA ARG A 239 -6.10 10.93 -32.38
C ARG A 239 -5.38 9.83 -33.11
N TRP A 240 -4.33 10.20 -33.82
CA TRP A 240 -3.46 9.24 -34.50
C TRP A 240 -2.09 9.20 -33.83
N LEU A 241 -1.74 8.01 -33.34
CA LEU A 241 -0.42 7.66 -32.84
C LEU A 241 0.40 7.09 -34.00
N ARG A 242 1.15 7.96 -34.67
CA ARG A 242 1.76 7.64 -35.98
C ARG A 242 2.74 6.47 -35.93
N ALA A 243 3.50 6.33 -34.86
CA ALA A 243 4.52 5.28 -34.73
C ALA A 243 3.89 3.87 -34.65
N GLN A 244 2.70 3.76 -34.06
CA GLN A 244 1.97 2.50 -33.91
C GLN A 244 0.91 2.29 -35.00
N ASP A 245 0.68 3.30 -35.85
CA ASP A 245 -0.50 3.44 -36.72
C ASP A 245 -1.82 3.17 -35.98
N GLU A 246 -1.91 3.64 -34.73
CA GLU A 246 -3.10 3.48 -33.91
C GLU A 246 -3.95 4.74 -33.98
N LEU A 247 -5.19 4.58 -34.43
CA LEU A 247 -6.21 5.61 -34.45
C LEU A 247 -7.19 5.40 -33.30
N ILE A 248 -7.33 6.42 -32.47
CA ILE A 248 -8.29 6.48 -31.38
C ILE A 248 -9.37 7.47 -31.78
N VAL A 249 -10.62 7.05 -31.86
CA VAL A 249 -11.76 7.93 -32.11
C VAL A 249 -12.70 7.94 -30.91
N THR A 250 -13.35 9.08 -30.68
CA THR A 250 -14.38 9.21 -29.64
C THR A 250 -15.73 8.70 -30.12
N ASP A 251 -16.60 8.30 -29.19
CA ASP A 251 -17.99 7.93 -29.50
C ASP A 251 -18.75 9.04 -30.24
N GLU A 252 -18.46 10.29 -29.92
CA GLU A 252 -19.09 11.43 -30.59
C GLU A 252 -18.60 11.60 -32.03
N TRP A 253 -17.33 11.28 -32.31
CA TRP A 253 -16.85 11.17 -33.69
C TRP A 253 -17.61 10.08 -34.44
N CYS A 254 -17.77 8.89 -33.85
CA CYS A 254 -18.56 7.82 -34.46
C CYS A 254 -20.00 8.26 -34.76
N ARG A 255 -20.68 8.96 -33.83
CA ARG A 255 -22.01 9.52 -34.08
C ARG A 255 -22.04 10.58 -35.17
N LEU A 256 -21.04 11.47 -35.21
CA LEU A 256 -20.94 12.52 -36.22
C LEU A 256 -20.87 11.92 -37.65
N PHE A 257 -20.22 10.77 -37.79
CA PHE A 257 -20.04 10.03 -39.04
C PHE A 257 -21.04 8.86 -39.24
N GLY A 258 -21.98 8.65 -38.31
CA GLY A 258 -22.99 7.59 -38.40
C GLY A 258 -22.47 6.16 -38.22
N ILE A 259 -21.29 5.99 -37.61
CA ILE A 259 -20.59 4.71 -37.45
C ILE A 259 -20.94 4.09 -36.10
N ASP A 260 -21.15 2.77 -36.07
CA ASP A 260 -21.21 2.01 -34.80
C ASP A 260 -19.83 2.00 -34.15
N PRO A 261 -19.66 2.43 -32.89
CA PRO A 261 -18.37 2.44 -32.20
C PRO A 261 -17.60 1.12 -32.26
N ARG A 262 -18.28 -0.03 -32.38
CA ARG A 262 -17.65 -1.36 -32.52
C ARG A 262 -16.94 -1.55 -33.86
N HIS A 263 -17.32 -0.79 -34.88
CA HIS A 263 -16.72 -0.77 -36.21
C HIS A 263 -15.97 0.55 -36.47
N SER A 264 -15.57 1.24 -35.41
CA SER A 264 -14.76 2.46 -35.53
C SER A 264 -13.40 2.18 -36.19
N PRO A 265 -12.89 3.12 -36.98
CA PRO A 265 -11.58 2.96 -37.61
C PRO A 265 -10.49 2.90 -36.54
N ARG A 266 -9.55 1.96 -36.73
CA ARG A 266 -8.42 1.73 -35.82
C ARG A 266 -7.08 2.13 -36.41
N HIS A 267 -7.03 2.36 -37.72
CA HIS A 267 -5.84 2.78 -38.46
C HIS A 267 -6.16 4.03 -39.25
N TYR A 268 -5.16 4.89 -39.48
CA TYR A 268 -5.41 6.19 -40.10
C TYR A 268 -5.96 6.09 -41.53
N VAL A 269 -5.56 5.06 -42.28
CA VAL A 269 -6.07 4.81 -43.64
C VAL A 269 -7.58 4.54 -43.68
N GLU A 270 -8.13 3.93 -42.64
CA GLU A 270 -9.57 3.62 -42.53
C GLU A 270 -10.39 4.91 -42.36
N LEU A 271 -9.88 5.90 -41.62
CA LEU A 271 -10.55 7.20 -41.46
C LEU A 271 -10.79 7.91 -42.79
N SER A 272 -9.84 7.79 -43.73
CA SER A 272 -9.96 8.41 -45.07
C SER A 272 -11.14 7.87 -45.89
N GLN A 273 -11.64 6.66 -45.58
CA GLN A 273 -12.79 6.06 -46.25
C GLN A 273 -14.09 6.80 -45.94
N HIS A 274 -14.14 7.47 -44.77
CA HIS A 274 -15.30 8.25 -44.31
C HIS A 274 -15.29 9.71 -44.80
N ILE A 275 -14.36 10.07 -45.68
CA ILE A 275 -14.29 11.38 -46.33
C ILE A 275 -14.72 11.22 -47.80
N HIS A 276 -15.48 12.19 -48.32
CA HIS A 276 -15.91 12.22 -49.71
C HIS A 276 -14.70 12.14 -50.66
N PRO A 277 -14.73 11.33 -51.73
CA PRO A 277 -13.57 11.08 -52.60
C PRO A 277 -12.84 12.34 -53.09
N ASP A 278 -13.59 13.36 -53.52
CA ASP A 278 -13.02 14.64 -54.00
C ASP A 278 -12.24 15.42 -52.93
N ASP A 279 -12.60 15.28 -51.65
CA ASP A 279 -12.05 16.09 -50.57
C ASP A 279 -10.85 15.41 -49.89
N ARG A 280 -10.64 14.10 -50.14
CA ARG A 280 -9.59 13.28 -49.52
C ARG A 280 -8.19 13.86 -49.75
N ALA A 281 -7.86 14.17 -51.00
CA ALA A 281 -6.52 14.64 -51.37
C ALA A 281 -6.18 15.99 -50.71
N ALA A 282 -7.13 16.92 -50.68
CA ALA A 282 -6.94 18.24 -50.06
C ALA A 282 -6.78 18.14 -48.55
N ARG A 283 -7.62 17.33 -47.88
CA ARG A 283 -7.54 17.10 -46.44
C ARG A 283 -6.22 16.44 -46.05
N GLU A 284 -5.80 15.42 -46.81
CA GLU A 284 -4.55 14.70 -46.57
C GLU A 284 -3.34 15.61 -46.73
N ALA A 285 -3.33 16.51 -47.73
CA ALA A 285 -2.29 17.51 -47.89
C ALA A 285 -2.20 18.45 -46.67
N ALA A 286 -3.34 18.92 -46.15
CA ALA A 286 -3.38 19.79 -44.97
C ALA A 286 -2.86 19.09 -43.70
N VAL A 287 -3.22 17.82 -43.50
CA VAL A 287 -2.72 17.01 -42.38
C VAL A 287 -1.20 16.81 -42.48
N ASN A 288 -0.70 16.45 -43.66
CA ASN A 288 0.73 16.26 -43.88
C ASN A 288 1.52 17.55 -43.67
N ASP A 289 0.99 18.69 -44.12
CA ASP A 289 1.58 20.00 -43.86
C ASP A 289 1.63 20.33 -42.36
N ALA A 290 0.54 20.08 -41.63
CA ALA A 290 0.48 20.28 -40.18
C ALA A 290 1.50 19.41 -39.43
N LEU A 291 1.68 18.15 -39.85
CA LEU A 291 2.68 17.24 -39.29
C LEU A 291 4.11 17.72 -39.56
N LEU A 292 4.39 18.20 -40.78
CA LEU A 292 5.70 18.72 -41.17
C LEU A 292 6.04 20.01 -40.42
N ARG A 293 5.09 20.94 -40.34
CA ARG A 293 5.26 22.26 -39.72
C ARG A 293 5.05 22.27 -38.21
N ARG A 294 4.51 21.18 -37.65
CA ARG A 294 4.12 21.07 -36.23
C ARG A 294 3.16 22.18 -35.82
N ALA A 295 2.19 22.43 -36.69
CA ALA A 295 1.26 23.54 -36.59
C ALA A 295 -0.18 23.05 -36.43
N ASP A 296 -1.05 24.00 -36.10
CA ASP A 296 -2.49 23.78 -36.12
C ASP A 296 -2.99 23.88 -37.56
N TYR A 297 -3.99 23.08 -37.90
CA TYR A 297 -4.67 23.17 -39.19
C TYR A 297 -6.17 23.17 -39.00
N ARG A 298 -6.85 23.72 -40.01
CA ARG A 298 -8.30 23.73 -40.09
C ARG A 298 -8.71 23.39 -41.52
N VAL A 299 -9.62 22.43 -41.65
CA VAL A 299 -10.18 22.01 -42.94
C VAL A 299 -11.68 21.89 -42.84
N LEU A 300 -12.33 22.05 -43.98
CA LEU A 300 -13.74 21.81 -44.18
C LEU A 300 -13.85 20.75 -45.29
N TYR A 301 -14.57 19.67 -45.01
CA TYR A 301 -14.77 18.61 -45.99
C TYR A 301 -16.15 17.97 -45.84
N ARG A 302 -16.56 17.24 -46.86
CA ARG A 302 -17.76 16.40 -46.83
C ARG A 302 -17.40 15.05 -46.22
N ALA A 303 -17.96 14.76 -45.06
CA ALA A 303 -17.93 13.44 -44.43
C ALA A 303 -18.98 12.53 -45.08
N SER A 304 -18.58 11.34 -45.51
CA SER A 304 -19.47 10.32 -46.07
C SER A 304 -20.16 9.54 -44.97
N LEU A 305 -21.48 9.41 -45.07
CA LEU A 305 -22.32 8.66 -44.13
C LEU A 305 -22.66 7.27 -44.71
N PRO A 306 -23.06 6.28 -43.89
CA PRO A 306 -23.35 4.93 -44.36
C PRO A 306 -24.55 4.80 -45.32
N ASP A 307 -25.40 5.81 -45.39
CA ASP A 307 -26.58 5.88 -46.27
C ASP A 307 -26.27 6.54 -47.63
N ASP A 308 -24.99 6.58 -48.02
CA ASP A 308 -24.46 7.25 -49.22
C ASP A 308 -24.73 8.77 -49.28
N THR A 309 -25.20 9.37 -48.18
CA THR A 309 -25.28 10.82 -48.05
C THR A 309 -23.98 11.40 -47.50
N TRP A 310 -23.88 12.72 -47.44
CA TRP A 310 -22.73 13.40 -46.86
C TRP A 310 -23.14 14.55 -45.97
N ARG A 311 -22.26 14.88 -45.01
CA ARG A 311 -22.39 16.02 -44.11
C ARG A 311 -21.14 16.89 -44.17
N LEU A 312 -21.31 18.20 -44.11
CA LEU A 312 -20.19 19.11 -44.03
C LEU A 312 -19.61 19.12 -42.61
N VAL A 313 -18.31 18.84 -42.49
CA VAL A 313 -17.58 18.75 -41.21
C VAL A 313 -16.43 19.74 -41.20
N VAL A 314 -16.30 20.47 -40.10
CA VAL A 314 -15.10 21.25 -39.78
C VAL A 314 -14.21 20.37 -38.91
N GLU A 315 -12.96 20.21 -39.35
CA GLU A 315 -11.92 19.56 -38.57
C GLU A 315 -10.84 20.59 -38.21
N GLN A 316 -10.48 20.64 -36.93
CA GLN A 316 -9.37 21.43 -36.42
C GLN A 316 -8.42 20.48 -35.72
N GLY A 317 -7.17 20.39 -36.19
CA GLY A 317 -6.20 19.49 -35.61
C GLY A 317 -4.88 20.16 -35.29
N GLN A 318 -4.13 19.51 -34.40
CA GLN A 318 -2.84 19.97 -33.92
C GLN A 318 -1.87 18.80 -33.84
N ALA A 319 -0.70 18.98 -34.46
CA ALA A 319 0.40 18.03 -34.38
C ALA A 319 1.29 18.34 -33.17
N ARG A 320 1.57 17.34 -32.33
CA ARG A 320 2.50 17.49 -31.18
C ARG A 320 3.56 16.40 -31.18
N VAL A 321 4.72 16.71 -30.61
CA VAL A 321 5.82 15.74 -30.40
C VAL A 321 5.68 15.15 -28.99
N ALA A 322 5.90 13.84 -28.86
CA ALA A 322 5.92 13.18 -27.56
C ALA A 322 7.07 13.72 -26.68
N PRO A 323 6.90 13.79 -25.34
CA PRO A 323 7.92 14.34 -24.45
C PRO A 323 9.27 13.60 -24.47
N HIS A 324 9.32 12.33 -24.91
CA HIS A 324 10.49 11.44 -24.80
C HIS A 324 10.87 10.73 -26.12
N GLY A 325 10.57 11.30 -27.29
CA GLY A 325 10.98 10.71 -28.58
C GLY A 325 10.67 11.59 -29.79
N GLU A 326 10.99 11.10 -30.99
CA GLU A 326 10.62 11.70 -32.29
C GLU A 326 9.16 11.42 -32.69
N ASP A 327 8.42 10.66 -31.87
CA ASP A 327 7.04 10.26 -32.15
C ASP A 327 6.11 11.47 -32.17
N VAL A 328 5.46 11.68 -33.30
CA VAL A 328 4.45 12.72 -33.51
C VAL A 328 3.08 12.09 -33.41
N TRP A 329 2.23 12.64 -32.55
CA TRP A 329 0.80 12.33 -32.56
C TRP A 329 -0.01 13.53 -33.06
N LEU A 330 -1.09 13.23 -33.76
CA LEU A 330 -2.02 14.22 -34.28
C LEU A 330 -3.33 14.08 -33.54
N THR A 331 -3.86 15.17 -32.98
CA THR A 331 -5.21 15.18 -32.41
C THR A 331 -6.05 16.16 -33.19
N ALA A 332 -7.25 15.77 -33.62
CA ALA A 332 -8.18 16.69 -34.23
C ALA A 332 -9.58 16.57 -33.66
N LEU A 333 -10.27 17.69 -33.68
CA LEU A 333 -11.66 17.86 -33.29
C LEU A 333 -12.50 18.06 -34.55
N CYS A 334 -13.57 17.29 -34.66
CA CYS A 334 -14.54 17.32 -35.74
C CYS A 334 -15.89 17.78 -35.18
N ARG A 335 -16.55 18.69 -35.89
CA ARG A 335 -17.96 19.03 -35.63
C ARG A 335 -18.69 19.28 -36.93
N ALA A 336 -20.01 19.17 -36.91
CA ALA A 336 -20.82 19.61 -38.04
C ALA A 336 -20.54 21.10 -38.34
N ALA A 337 -20.40 21.42 -39.63
CA ALA A 337 -20.18 22.79 -40.07
C ALA A 337 -21.43 23.64 -39.85
N GLN A 338 -21.22 24.88 -39.42
CA GLN A 338 -22.27 25.89 -39.26
C GLN A 338 -22.16 26.96 -40.35
N PRO A 339 -23.21 27.77 -40.59
CA PRO A 339 -23.19 28.81 -41.61
C PRO A 339 -22.00 29.77 -41.55
N ALA A 340 -21.52 30.12 -40.35
CA ALA A 340 -20.36 30.98 -40.16
C ALA A 340 -19.05 30.35 -40.66
N ASP A 341 -18.92 29.02 -40.64
CA ASP A 341 -17.71 28.32 -41.08
C ASP A 341 -17.52 28.42 -42.59
N MET A 342 -18.62 28.57 -43.34
CA MET A 342 -18.59 28.73 -44.79
C MET A 342 -18.07 30.11 -45.23
N GLN A 343 -18.15 31.12 -44.34
CA GLN A 343 -17.67 32.48 -44.61
C GLN A 343 -16.17 32.65 -44.30
N SER A 344 -15.65 31.90 -43.31
CA SER A 344 -14.26 32.00 -42.83
C SER A 344 -13.22 31.42 -43.79
N ILE A 345 -13.61 30.55 -44.73
CA ILE A 345 -12.66 29.88 -45.67
C ILE A 345 -12.32 30.81 -46.85
N ALA A 346 -13.08 31.89 -47.04
CA ALA A 346 -12.81 32.90 -48.06
C ALA A 346 -11.70 33.90 -47.68
N GLN A 347 -11.15 33.82 -46.47
CA GLN A 347 -9.98 34.61 -46.06
C GLN A 347 -8.85 33.66 -45.65
N PRO A 348 -7.67 33.74 -46.28
CA PRO A 348 -6.51 33.00 -45.80
C PRO A 348 -6.22 33.43 -44.37
N ILE A 349 -5.95 32.45 -43.49
CA ILE A 349 -5.43 32.70 -42.15
C ILE A 349 -4.17 33.55 -42.33
N ALA A 350 -4.25 34.83 -41.95
CA ALA A 350 -3.10 35.71 -41.99
C ALA A 350 -2.01 35.10 -41.11
N GLU A 351 -0.79 35.01 -41.65
CA GLU A 351 0.41 34.71 -40.89
C GLU A 351 0.55 35.79 -39.79
N ASP A 352 0.10 35.48 -38.57
CA ASP A 352 0.43 36.30 -37.41
C ASP A 352 1.93 36.18 -37.18
N GLY A 353 2.62 37.25 -37.57
CA GLY A 353 4.06 37.42 -37.50
C GLY A 353 4.59 37.23 -36.08
N ALA A 354 5.72 36.55 -36.02
CA ALA A 354 6.55 36.32 -34.85
C ALA A 354 6.73 37.57 -33.96
N PRO A 355 6.90 37.40 -32.63
CA PRO A 355 7.23 38.51 -31.76
C PRO A 355 8.63 39.03 -32.13
N GLY A 356 8.67 40.29 -32.56
CA GLY A 356 9.90 41.02 -32.81
C GLY A 356 10.76 41.10 -31.56
N ASN A 357 11.97 40.56 -31.67
CA ASN A 357 13.04 40.69 -30.70
C ASN A 357 13.49 42.17 -30.62
N LYS A 358 13.25 42.83 -29.48
CA LYS A 358 14.04 43.98 -28.99
C LYS A 358 14.01 44.03 -27.47
#